data_AF-A0A8H7GBW3-F1
#
_entry.id   AF-A0A8H7GBW3-F1
#
_cell.length_a   1.000
_cell.length_b   1.000
_cell.length_c   1.000
_cell.angle_alpha   90.00
_cell.angle_beta   90.00
_cell.angle_gamma   90.00
#
_symmetry.space_group_name_H-M   'P 1'
#
loop_
_entity.id
_entity.type
_entity.pdbx_description
1 polymer ?
#
loop_
_entity_poly.entity_id
_entity_poly.type
_entity_poly.pdbx_seq_one_letter_code
_entity_poly.pdbx_strand_id
1 'polypeptide(L)'
;MDSPSTARSQTGQLQLPGPDTESIKRMIESMQLTVATLGANFDQLNAQSTKLSTLGPTMDDASAQITQLGAQIRSMDARQEKKIEKLKTLMREDLMQVTLKKLEKDANSPALYSPLIQTQIRTQLAIQVEAQVAAQIGTHLPVSLREQINESRRELRRVSVGLENSESRRINSALRMPRDEYEPLSVVYKADGERSVHFPANFRSLWSYDRM
;
A
#
# COMPACT_ATOMS: atom_id res chain seq x y z
N MET A 1 -12.47 22.70 -128.22
CA MET A 1 -12.92 22.05 -129.46
C MET A 1 -12.59 20.57 -129.37
N ASP A 2 -13.57 19.84 -128.81
CA ASP A 2 -14.17 18.63 -129.36
C ASP A 2 -13.40 17.30 -129.45
N SER A 3 -13.93 16.32 -128.70
CA SER A 3 -13.84 14.86 -128.88
C SER A 3 -14.24 14.43 -130.30
N PRO A 4 -13.66 13.35 -130.89
CA PRO A 4 -14.20 11.96 -130.75
C PRO A 4 -13.10 10.84 -130.86
N SER A 5 -13.36 9.51 -130.94
CA SER A 5 -14.32 8.57 -130.28
C SER A 5 -14.02 7.10 -130.71
N THR A 6 -14.59 6.11 -130.00
CA THR A 6 -14.97 4.73 -130.48
C THR A 6 -13.93 3.58 -130.57
N ALA A 7 -13.79 2.84 -129.47
CA ALA A 7 -14.09 1.40 -129.28
C ALA A 7 -13.34 0.19 -129.96
N ARG A 8 -12.93 -0.75 -129.08
CA ARG A 8 -13.28 -2.21 -129.00
C ARG A 8 -12.24 -3.31 -129.36
N SER A 9 -12.12 -4.28 -128.44
CA SER A 9 -11.67 -5.71 -128.60
C SER A 9 -10.19 -6.00 -128.95
N GLN A 10 -9.54 -7.11 -128.54
CA GLN A 10 -9.69 -8.06 -127.39
C GLN A 10 -8.39 -8.95 -127.30
N THR A 11 -8.22 -9.71 -126.21
CA THR A 11 -7.34 -10.91 -126.02
C THR A 11 -5.79 -10.82 -126.07
N GLY A 12 -5.12 -11.39 -125.05
CA GLY A 12 -3.94 -12.27 -125.26
C GLY A 12 -2.68 -12.06 -124.39
N GLN A 13 -2.48 -12.94 -123.38
CA GLN A 13 -1.22 -13.37 -122.72
C GLN A 13 -0.30 -12.29 -122.06
N LEU A 14 -0.07 -12.26 -120.73
CA LEU A 14 0.59 -13.21 -119.80
C LEU A 14 2.11 -13.41 -119.98
N GLN A 15 2.90 -12.74 -119.12
CA GLN A 15 4.18 -13.24 -118.58
C GLN A 15 4.41 -12.60 -117.19
N LEU A 16 4.51 -13.40 -116.12
CA LEU A 16 4.91 -12.95 -114.77
C LEU A 16 6.39 -13.32 -114.51
N PRO A 17 7.15 -12.54 -113.72
CA PRO A 17 8.33 -13.04 -113.02
C PRO A 17 7.92 -13.93 -111.82
N GLY A 18 8.68 -14.99 -111.56
CA GLY A 18 8.32 -16.07 -110.63
C GLY A 18 8.71 -15.86 -109.16
N PRO A 19 8.32 -16.79 -108.27
CA PRO A 19 8.64 -16.74 -106.83
C PRO A 19 10.05 -17.27 -106.50
N ASP A 20 10.72 -16.65 -105.53
CA ASP A 20 12.08 -16.99 -105.08
C ASP A 20 12.16 -18.34 -104.34
N THR A 21 12.26 -19.43 -105.10
CA THR A 21 12.37 -20.80 -104.57
C THR A 21 13.54 -21.04 -103.60
N GLU A 22 14.64 -20.30 -103.74
CA GLU A 22 15.79 -20.34 -102.83
C GLU A 22 15.48 -19.73 -101.44
N SER A 23 14.60 -18.73 -101.36
CA SER A 23 14.15 -18.18 -100.08
C SER A 23 13.31 -19.19 -99.30
N ILE A 24 12.48 -19.96 -100.01
CA ILE A 24 11.62 -21.00 -99.46
C ILE A 24 12.45 -22.16 -98.91
N LYS A 25 13.50 -22.61 -99.62
CA LYS A 25 14.42 -23.65 -99.12
C LYS A 25 15.08 -23.26 -97.80
N ARG A 26 15.66 -22.06 -97.72
CA ARG A 26 16.30 -21.57 -96.47
C ARG A 26 15.31 -21.44 -95.32
N MET A 27 14.06 -21.07 -95.62
CA MET A 27 12.99 -21.05 -94.62
C MET A 27 12.65 -22.45 -94.12
N ILE A 28 12.58 -23.45 -95.01
CA ILE A 28 12.34 -24.85 -94.64
C ILE A 28 13.50 -25.42 -93.81
N GLU A 29 14.76 -25.16 -94.20
CA GLU A 29 15.95 -25.57 -93.42
C GLU A 29 15.97 -24.92 -92.03
N SER A 30 15.64 -23.63 -91.93
CA SER A 30 15.45 -22.90 -90.66
C SER A 30 14.35 -23.51 -89.79
N MET A 31 13.20 -23.87 -90.40
CA MET A 31 12.09 -24.53 -89.69
C MET A 31 12.45 -25.95 -89.25
N GLN A 32 13.19 -26.72 -90.05
CA GLN A 32 13.71 -28.03 -89.67
C GLN A 32 14.70 -27.93 -88.50
N LEU A 33 15.61 -26.95 -88.53
CA LEU A 33 16.56 -26.70 -87.44
C LEU A 33 15.86 -26.30 -86.14
N THR A 34 14.82 -25.44 -86.21
CA THR A 34 14.04 -25.06 -85.04
C THR A 34 13.16 -26.20 -84.51
N VAL A 35 12.59 -27.05 -85.37
CA VAL A 35 11.88 -28.28 -84.94
C VAL A 35 12.83 -29.27 -84.28
N ALA A 36 14.02 -29.51 -84.83
CA ALA A 36 15.04 -30.35 -84.21
C ALA A 36 15.49 -29.79 -82.85
N THR A 37 15.65 -28.48 -82.75
CA THR A 37 15.98 -27.78 -81.49
C THR A 37 14.84 -27.89 -80.48
N LEU A 38 13.58 -27.77 -80.91
CA LEU A 38 12.42 -28.00 -80.03
C LEU A 38 12.37 -29.44 -79.52
N GLY A 39 12.64 -30.43 -80.38
CA GLY A 39 12.72 -31.84 -79.99
C GLY A 39 13.77 -32.07 -78.91
N ALA A 40 15.00 -31.61 -79.13
CA ALA A 40 16.07 -31.69 -78.13
C ALA A 40 15.73 -30.97 -76.82
N ASN A 41 15.06 -29.81 -76.89
CA ASN A 41 14.59 -29.09 -75.70
C ASN A 41 13.49 -29.86 -74.95
N PHE A 42 12.57 -30.54 -75.66
CA PHE A 42 11.54 -31.39 -75.06
C PHE A 42 12.14 -32.63 -74.39
N ASP A 43 13.12 -33.28 -75.03
CA ASP A 43 13.83 -34.42 -74.44
C ASP A 43 14.63 -33.99 -73.20
N GLN A 44 15.27 -32.82 -73.23
CA GLN A 44 15.96 -32.25 -72.08
C GLN A 44 15.00 -31.88 -70.94
N LEU A 45 13.83 -31.30 -71.26
CA LEU A 45 12.76 -31.04 -70.28
C LEU A 45 12.21 -32.34 -69.68
N ASN A 46 12.05 -33.40 -70.47
CA ASN A 46 11.59 -34.70 -69.99
C ASN A 46 12.65 -35.37 -69.08
N ALA A 47 13.93 -35.28 -69.44
CA ALA A 47 15.06 -35.74 -68.62
C ALA A 47 15.24 -34.90 -67.33
N GLN A 48 14.88 -33.62 -67.34
CA GLN A 48 14.85 -32.78 -66.14
C GLN A 48 13.62 -33.05 -65.27
N SER A 49 12.44 -33.27 -65.87
CA SER A 49 11.19 -33.58 -65.18
C SER A 49 11.26 -34.92 -64.46
N THR A 50 11.79 -35.96 -65.11
CA THR A 50 12.04 -37.27 -64.48
C THR A 50 13.02 -37.16 -63.31
N LYS A 51 14.13 -36.41 -63.46
CA LYS A 51 15.06 -36.13 -62.34
C LYS A 51 14.41 -35.34 -61.20
N LEU A 52 13.57 -34.35 -61.51
CA LEU A 52 12.84 -33.57 -60.50
C LEU A 52 11.84 -34.45 -59.74
N SER A 53 11.16 -35.37 -60.43
CA SER A 53 10.27 -36.38 -59.82
C SER A 53 11.00 -37.36 -58.90
N THR A 54 12.33 -37.51 -59.03
CA THR A 54 13.17 -38.32 -58.12
C THR A 54 13.89 -37.51 -57.04
N LEU A 55 13.83 -36.17 -57.10
CA LEU A 55 14.53 -35.26 -56.17
C LEU A 55 13.58 -34.48 -55.24
N GLY A 56 12.29 -34.42 -55.56
CA GLY A 56 11.28 -34.06 -54.56
C GLY A 56 11.13 -35.18 -53.53
N PRO A 57 11.03 -34.90 -52.22
CA PRO A 57 10.56 -35.90 -51.27
C PRO A 57 9.18 -36.37 -51.74
N THR A 58 8.95 -37.68 -51.79
CA THR A 58 7.62 -38.18 -52.14
C THR A 58 6.61 -37.64 -51.13
N MET A 59 5.35 -37.40 -51.53
CA MET A 59 4.35 -36.90 -50.58
C MET A 59 4.18 -37.84 -49.37
N ASP A 60 4.44 -39.13 -49.58
CA ASP A 60 4.48 -40.15 -48.54
C ASP A 60 5.61 -39.91 -47.54
N ASP A 61 6.86 -39.65 -47.99
CA ASP A 61 7.99 -39.29 -47.11
C ASP A 61 7.71 -38.02 -46.30
N ALA A 62 7.13 -37.00 -46.93
CA ALA A 62 6.75 -35.77 -46.26
C ALA A 62 5.64 -36.01 -45.21
N SER A 63 4.65 -36.86 -45.52
CA SER A 63 3.59 -37.24 -44.58
C SER A 63 4.12 -38.05 -43.39
N ALA A 64 5.11 -38.92 -43.61
CA ALA A 64 5.78 -39.70 -42.58
C ALA A 64 6.58 -38.78 -41.65
N GLN A 65 7.33 -37.82 -42.19
CA GLN A 65 8.04 -36.80 -41.41
C GLN A 65 7.09 -35.91 -40.59
N ILE A 66 5.97 -35.46 -41.17
CA ILE A 66 4.94 -34.69 -40.44
C ILE A 66 4.33 -35.53 -39.30
N THR A 67 4.08 -36.83 -39.54
CA THR A 67 3.55 -37.74 -38.52
C THR A 67 4.56 -37.97 -37.39
N GLN A 68 5.84 -38.16 -37.72
CA GLN A 68 6.93 -38.28 -36.76
C GLN A 68 7.10 -36.99 -35.93
N LEU A 69 7.07 -35.82 -36.57
CA LEU A 69 7.14 -34.53 -35.90
C LEU A 69 5.94 -34.32 -34.97
N GLY A 70 4.73 -34.68 -35.41
CA GLY A 70 3.50 -34.62 -34.61
C GLY A 70 3.46 -35.62 -33.44
N ALA A 71 4.18 -36.75 -33.53
CA ALA A 71 4.42 -37.65 -32.40
C ALA A 71 5.46 -37.07 -31.43
N GLN A 72 6.53 -36.47 -31.96
CA GLN A 72 7.58 -35.82 -31.17
C GLN A 72 7.02 -34.62 -30.37
N ILE A 73 6.23 -33.74 -31.00
CA ILE A 73 5.55 -32.61 -30.35
C ILE A 73 4.67 -33.11 -29.19
N ARG A 74 3.78 -34.09 -29.44
CA ARG A 74 2.94 -34.68 -28.37
C ARG A 74 3.76 -35.28 -27.23
N SER A 75 4.92 -35.88 -27.53
CA SER A 75 5.84 -36.40 -26.50
C SER A 75 6.54 -35.27 -25.72
N MET A 76 6.77 -34.12 -26.34
CA MET A 76 7.35 -32.93 -25.70
C MET A 76 6.32 -32.23 -24.82
N ASP A 77 5.09 -32.04 -25.28
CA ASP A 77 3.98 -31.46 -24.51
C ASP A 77 3.73 -32.28 -23.23
N ALA A 78 3.63 -33.61 -23.35
CA ALA A 78 3.46 -34.50 -22.20
C ALA A 78 4.64 -34.47 -21.21
N ARG A 79 5.85 -34.09 -21.65
CA ARG A 79 7.02 -33.86 -20.79
C ARG A 79 7.01 -32.45 -20.19
N GLN A 80 6.53 -31.45 -20.91
CA GLN A 80 6.39 -30.07 -20.43
C GLN A 80 5.30 -29.99 -19.36
N GLU A 81 4.13 -30.60 -19.56
CA GLU A 81 3.05 -30.61 -18.56
C GLU A 81 3.52 -31.23 -17.23
N LYS A 82 4.26 -32.34 -17.27
CA LYS A 82 4.88 -32.95 -16.08
C LYS A 82 5.89 -32.03 -15.38
N LYS A 83 6.62 -31.20 -16.12
CA LYS A 83 7.52 -30.18 -15.56
C LYS A 83 6.73 -29.01 -14.95
N ILE A 84 5.66 -28.58 -15.60
CA ILE A 84 4.76 -27.51 -15.14
C ILE A 84 4.06 -27.92 -13.85
N GLU A 85 3.51 -29.14 -13.75
CA GLU A 85 2.94 -29.66 -12.51
C GLU A 85 3.97 -29.77 -11.37
N LYS A 86 5.19 -30.25 -11.68
CA LYS A 86 6.28 -30.26 -10.69
C LYS A 86 6.67 -28.84 -10.24
N LEU A 87 6.61 -27.85 -11.14
CA LEU A 87 6.87 -26.45 -10.79
C LEU A 87 5.72 -25.85 -9.96
N LYS A 88 4.45 -26.11 -10.31
CA LYS A 88 3.28 -25.68 -9.53
C LYS A 88 3.30 -26.23 -8.10
N THR A 89 3.69 -27.49 -7.92
CA THR A 89 3.79 -28.11 -6.57
C THR A 89 4.90 -27.46 -5.75
N LEU A 90 6.11 -27.29 -6.31
CA LEU A 90 7.20 -26.57 -5.65
C LEU A 90 6.83 -25.12 -5.32
N MET A 91 6.25 -24.37 -6.26
CA MET A 91 5.82 -22.98 -6.03
C MET A 91 4.73 -22.89 -4.95
N ARG A 92 3.79 -23.85 -4.88
CA ARG A 92 2.78 -23.88 -3.82
C ARG A 92 3.42 -24.09 -2.46
N GLU A 93 4.38 -25.00 -2.36
CA GLU A 93 5.07 -25.32 -1.11
C GLU A 93 5.99 -24.19 -0.65
N ASP A 94 6.74 -23.56 -1.56
CA ASP A 94 7.51 -22.34 -1.30
C ASP A 94 6.61 -21.16 -0.87
N LEU A 95 5.47 -20.95 -1.53
CA LEU A 95 4.49 -19.93 -1.13
C LEU A 95 3.89 -20.21 0.25
N MET A 96 3.61 -21.48 0.59
CA MET A 96 3.17 -21.86 1.93
C MET A 96 4.27 -21.64 2.97
N GLN A 97 5.53 -21.97 2.67
CA GLN A 97 6.64 -21.64 3.58
C GLN A 97 6.88 -20.14 3.74
N VAL A 98 6.76 -19.35 2.67
CA VAL A 98 6.93 -17.89 2.73
C VAL A 98 5.78 -17.23 3.48
N THR A 99 4.55 -17.70 3.31
CA THR A 99 3.40 -17.20 4.09
C THR A 99 3.50 -17.61 5.56
N LEU A 100 3.86 -18.86 5.88
CA LEU A 100 4.13 -19.30 7.26
C LEU A 100 5.25 -18.49 7.90
N LYS A 101 6.41 -18.34 7.24
CA LYS A 101 7.54 -17.53 7.76
C LYS A 101 7.20 -16.05 7.92
N LYS A 102 6.32 -15.50 7.08
CA LYS A 102 5.78 -14.14 7.27
C LYS A 102 4.87 -14.06 8.49
N LEU A 103 3.88 -14.95 8.60
CA LEU A 103 2.96 -15.00 9.75
C LEU A 103 3.69 -15.26 11.07
N GLU A 104 4.69 -16.14 11.08
CA GLU A 104 5.51 -16.45 12.25
C GLU A 104 6.42 -15.27 12.62
N LYS A 105 6.97 -14.55 11.63
CA LYS A 105 7.71 -13.31 11.85
C LYS A 105 6.80 -12.17 12.33
N ASP A 106 5.59 -12.07 11.82
CA ASP A 106 4.61 -11.05 12.21
C ASP A 106 4.04 -11.33 13.61
N ALA A 107 3.88 -12.60 14.00
CA ALA A 107 3.45 -13.01 15.33
C ALA A 107 4.57 -12.86 16.40
N ASN A 108 5.83 -13.17 16.05
CA ASN A 108 6.96 -13.08 16.97
C ASN A 108 7.71 -11.73 16.92
N SER A 109 7.31 -10.77 16.08
CA SER A 109 7.91 -9.44 16.03
C SER A 109 7.13 -8.43 16.89
N PRO A 110 7.64 -8.04 18.08
CA PRO A 110 7.01 -7.00 18.89
C PRO A 110 7.00 -5.61 18.21
N ALA A 111 7.68 -5.46 17.08
CA ALA A 111 7.73 -4.22 16.29
C ALA A 111 6.53 -4.04 15.34
N LEU A 112 5.65 -5.03 15.15
CA LEU A 112 4.51 -4.93 14.22
C LEU A 112 3.22 -4.34 14.84
N TYR A 113 3.21 -4.06 16.14
CA TYR A 113 2.19 -3.18 16.71
C TYR A 113 2.48 -1.75 16.24
N SER A 114 1.77 -1.33 15.19
CA SER A 114 1.76 0.05 14.70
C SER A 114 1.77 1.04 15.87
N PRO A 115 2.59 2.10 15.84
CA PRO A 115 2.65 3.06 16.95
C PRO A 115 1.27 3.68 17.27
N LEU A 116 0.38 3.73 16.28
CA LEU A 116 -1.03 4.12 16.43
C LEU A 116 -1.83 3.17 17.34
N ILE A 117 -1.61 1.86 17.22
CA ILE A 117 -2.26 0.84 18.07
C ILE A 117 -1.70 0.93 19.48
N GLN A 118 -0.38 1.14 19.64
CA GLN A 118 0.22 1.32 20.97
C GLN A 118 -0.29 2.59 21.67
N THR A 119 -0.42 3.72 20.98
CA THR A 119 -1.01 4.93 21.58
C THR A 119 -2.48 4.72 21.89
N GLN A 120 -3.27 4.11 20.99
CA GLN A 120 -4.70 3.87 21.23
C GLN A 120 -4.95 2.90 22.40
N ILE A 121 -4.14 1.85 22.56
CA ILE A 121 -4.15 0.97 23.73
C ILE A 121 -3.79 1.75 25.00
N ARG A 122 -2.72 2.57 24.97
CA ARG A 122 -2.32 3.39 26.13
C ARG A 122 -3.40 4.38 26.54
N THR A 123 -4.07 5.04 25.59
CA THR A 123 -5.18 5.97 25.87
C THR A 123 -6.38 5.25 26.48
N GLN A 124 -6.79 4.10 25.91
CA GLN A 124 -7.91 3.31 26.46
C GLN A 124 -7.57 2.75 27.85
N LEU A 125 -6.35 2.27 28.05
CA LEU A 125 -5.87 1.78 29.34
C LEU A 125 -5.82 2.91 30.37
N ALA A 126 -5.37 4.11 30.01
CA ALA A 126 -5.36 5.26 30.90
C ALA A 126 -6.78 5.62 31.38
N ILE A 127 -7.77 5.66 30.47
CA ILE A 127 -9.18 5.92 30.81
C ILE A 127 -9.74 4.84 31.75
N GLN A 128 -9.45 3.57 31.49
CA GLN A 128 -9.91 2.45 32.33
C GLN A 128 -9.26 2.48 33.72
N VAL A 129 -7.94 2.73 33.78
CA VAL A 129 -7.21 2.87 35.05
C VAL A 129 -7.71 4.07 35.84
N GLU A 130 -7.93 5.22 35.20
CA GLU A 130 -8.46 6.43 35.87
C GLU A 130 -9.85 6.17 36.48
N ALA A 131 -10.76 5.57 35.71
CA ALA A 131 -12.09 5.21 36.19
C ALA A 131 -12.05 4.21 37.36
N GLN A 132 -11.20 3.19 37.28
CA GLN A 132 -11.09 2.15 38.30
C GLN A 132 -10.37 2.64 39.56
N VAL A 133 -9.35 3.49 39.41
CA VAL A 133 -8.67 4.18 40.51
C VAL A 133 -9.64 5.16 41.19
N ALA A 134 -10.45 5.92 40.45
CA ALA A 134 -11.46 6.80 41.05
C ALA A 134 -12.50 6.03 41.88
N ALA A 135 -12.99 4.89 41.37
CA ALA A 135 -13.91 4.01 42.11
C ALA A 135 -13.27 3.39 43.37
N GLN A 136 -12.02 2.95 43.27
CA GLN A 136 -11.28 2.38 44.41
C GLN A 136 -10.92 3.46 45.45
N ILE A 137 -10.55 4.67 45.03
CA ILE A 137 -10.30 5.81 45.93
C ILE A 137 -11.55 6.12 46.76
N GLY A 138 -12.74 6.19 46.14
CA GLY A 138 -14.00 6.41 46.86
C GLY A 138 -14.36 5.31 47.85
N THR A 139 -13.86 4.08 47.63
CA THR A 139 -14.11 2.92 48.51
C THR A 139 -13.09 2.83 49.66
N HIS A 140 -11.83 3.20 49.41
CA HIS A 140 -10.72 3.03 50.36
C HIS A 140 -10.33 4.32 51.11
N LEU A 141 -10.73 5.50 50.65
CA LEU A 141 -10.61 6.76 51.40
C LEU A 141 -12.00 7.25 51.85
N PRO A 142 -12.46 6.89 53.08
CA PRO A 142 -13.79 7.25 53.58
C PRO A 142 -13.97 8.74 53.88
N VAL A 143 -12.89 9.53 53.85
CA VAL A 143 -12.89 10.98 53.97
C VAL A 143 -12.03 11.52 52.84
N SER A 144 -12.55 12.46 52.04
CA SER A 144 -11.79 12.99 50.91
C SER A 144 -10.55 13.74 51.38
N LEU A 145 -9.47 13.71 50.59
CA LEU A 145 -8.23 14.46 50.92
C LEU A 145 -8.50 15.96 51.12
N ARG A 146 -9.53 16.52 50.46
CA ARG A 146 -9.97 17.91 50.63
C ARG A 146 -10.57 18.16 52.01
N GLU A 147 -11.40 17.24 52.52
CA GLU A 147 -11.96 17.31 53.87
C GLU A 147 -10.87 17.13 54.94
N GLN A 148 -9.93 16.20 54.74
CA GLN A 148 -8.78 16.02 55.64
C GLN A 148 -7.91 17.29 55.72
N ILE A 149 -7.61 17.91 54.58
CA ILE A 149 -6.89 19.20 54.52
C ILE A 149 -7.68 20.32 55.23
N ASN A 150 -9.00 20.36 55.05
CA ASN A 150 -9.85 21.36 55.70
C ASN A 150 -9.92 21.16 57.21
N GLU A 151 -9.98 19.92 57.70
CA GLU A 151 -9.94 19.62 59.13
C GLU A 151 -8.60 19.97 59.74
N SER A 152 -7.49 19.51 59.14
CA SER A 152 -6.14 19.88 59.60
C SER A 152 -5.95 21.41 59.64
N ARG A 153 -6.50 22.16 58.67
CA ARG A 153 -6.52 23.64 58.71
C ARG A 153 -7.40 24.20 59.82
N ARG A 154 -8.49 23.54 60.24
CA ARG A 154 -9.29 23.93 61.42
C ARG A 154 -8.49 23.68 62.71
N GLU A 155 -7.85 22.53 62.83
CA GLU A 155 -7.01 22.18 63.99
C GLU A 155 -5.80 23.11 64.13
N LEU A 156 -5.05 23.36 63.06
CA LEU A 156 -3.91 24.28 63.07
C LEU A 156 -4.32 25.70 63.49
N ARG A 157 -5.48 26.20 63.05
CA ARG A 157 -6.03 27.48 63.53
C ARG A 157 -6.37 27.44 65.02
N ARG A 158 -7.02 26.38 65.51
CA ARG A 158 -7.30 26.19 66.94
C ARG A 158 -6.02 26.18 67.78
N VAL A 159 -4.98 25.49 67.32
CA VAL A 159 -3.66 25.44 67.99
C VAL A 159 -2.97 26.79 67.95
N SER A 160 -2.95 27.48 66.81
CA SER A 160 -2.36 28.81 66.67
C SER A 160 -3.01 29.83 67.61
N VAL A 161 -4.35 29.88 67.64
CA VAL A 161 -5.12 30.74 68.55
C VAL A 161 -4.89 30.34 70.02
N GLY A 162 -4.77 29.04 70.30
CA GLY A 162 -4.43 28.54 71.64
C GLY A 162 -3.03 28.96 72.11
N LEU A 163 -2.05 29.00 71.20
CA LEU A 163 -0.69 29.47 71.47
C LEU A 163 -0.67 30.98 71.74
N GLU A 164 -1.26 31.78 70.84
CA GLU A 164 -1.38 33.24 70.98
C GLU A 164 -2.09 33.61 72.30
N ASN A 165 -3.21 32.96 72.61
CA ASN A 165 -3.90 33.10 73.89
C ASN A 165 -3.03 32.76 75.10
N SER A 166 -2.15 31.76 74.98
CA SER A 166 -1.23 31.38 76.06
C SER A 166 -0.14 32.43 76.26
N GLU A 167 0.37 33.03 75.18
CA GLU A 167 1.31 34.15 75.24
C GLU A 167 0.65 35.42 75.80
N SER A 168 -0.55 35.79 75.35
CA SER A 168 -1.33 36.91 75.90
C SER A 168 -1.63 36.74 77.39
N ARG A 169 -1.99 35.52 77.82
CA ARG A 169 -2.15 35.20 79.26
C ARG A 169 -0.83 35.33 80.02
N ARG A 170 0.30 34.87 79.45
CA ARG A 170 1.63 35.01 80.07
C ARG A 170 1.99 36.49 80.25
N ILE A 171 1.79 37.32 79.22
CA ILE A 171 2.02 38.78 79.28
C ILE A 171 1.12 39.41 80.35
N ASN A 172 -0.19 39.17 80.30
CA ASN A 172 -1.14 39.73 81.26
C ASN A 172 -0.86 39.29 82.72
N SER A 173 -0.29 38.09 82.92
CA SER A 173 0.11 37.59 84.24
C SER A 173 1.41 38.20 84.78
N ALA A 174 2.24 38.80 83.92
CA ALA A 174 3.48 39.46 84.32
C ALA A 174 3.25 40.88 84.88
N LEU A 175 2.16 41.53 84.45
CA LEU A 175 1.71 42.83 84.93
C LEU A 175 1.35 42.78 86.42
N ARG A 176 1.72 43.81 87.18
CA ARG A 176 1.54 43.88 88.64
C ARG A 176 0.82 45.14 89.10
N MET A 177 -0.23 44.93 89.88
CA MET A 177 -0.90 46.01 90.59
C MET A 177 -0.11 46.49 91.80
N PRO A 178 -0.17 47.79 92.16
CA PRO A 178 -0.91 48.86 91.49
C PRO A 178 -0.16 49.55 90.34
N ARG A 179 1.09 49.13 90.05
CA ARG A 179 2.00 49.83 89.13
C ARG A 179 1.45 49.89 87.70
N ASP A 180 0.88 48.79 87.23
CA ASP A 180 0.58 48.56 85.81
C ASP A 180 -0.94 48.68 85.53
N GLU A 181 -1.69 49.39 86.38
CA GLU A 181 -3.17 49.52 86.33
C GLU A 181 -3.71 49.99 84.96
N TYR A 182 -2.96 50.87 84.30
CA TYR A 182 -3.32 51.49 83.02
C TYR A 182 -2.73 50.77 81.81
N GLU A 183 -1.85 49.79 82.01
CA GLU A 183 -1.17 49.08 80.93
C GLU A 183 -2.19 48.23 80.14
N PRO A 184 -2.13 48.26 78.78
CA PRO A 184 -3.12 47.56 77.97
C PRO A 184 -2.98 46.04 78.12
N LEU A 185 -4.10 45.36 78.37
CA LEU A 185 -4.15 43.91 78.40
C LEU A 185 -4.02 43.34 76.98
N SER A 186 -3.12 42.39 76.78
CA SER A 186 -3.01 41.62 75.55
C SER A 186 -4.29 40.79 75.36
N VAL A 187 -4.83 40.83 74.15
CA VAL A 187 -6.16 40.30 73.83
C VAL A 187 -6.16 38.77 73.88
N VAL A 188 -7.20 38.19 74.49
CA VAL A 188 -7.48 36.75 74.40
C VAL A 188 -8.63 36.54 73.42
N TYR A 189 -8.35 35.77 72.37
CA TYR A 189 -9.25 35.38 71.30
C TYR A 189 -10.11 34.18 71.70
N LYS A 190 -11.30 34.07 71.13
CA LYS A 190 -12.22 32.93 71.29
C LYS A 190 -11.78 31.72 70.44
N ALA A 191 -12.47 30.59 70.59
CA ALA A 191 -12.21 29.37 69.81
C ALA A 191 -12.50 29.47 68.30
N ASP A 192 -13.23 30.51 67.89
CA ASP A 192 -13.48 30.91 66.50
C ASP A 192 -12.37 31.81 65.90
N GLY A 193 -11.44 32.29 66.74
CA GLY A 193 -10.38 33.25 66.38
C GLY A 193 -10.80 34.72 66.47
N GLU A 194 -12.03 35.03 66.87
CA GLU A 194 -12.50 36.40 67.03
C GLU A 194 -12.13 37.00 68.39
N ARG A 195 -11.91 38.32 68.40
CA ARG A 195 -11.76 39.10 69.64
C ARG A 195 -13.12 39.22 70.33
N SER A 196 -13.16 38.96 71.63
CA SER A 196 -14.37 39.25 72.41
C SER A 196 -14.64 40.76 72.48
N VAL A 197 -15.85 41.19 72.13
CA VAL A 197 -16.30 42.60 72.18
C VAL A 197 -16.19 43.17 73.59
N HIS A 198 -16.40 42.33 74.61
CA HIS A 198 -16.34 42.71 76.03
C HIS A 198 -14.94 42.50 76.65
N PHE A 199 -13.89 42.31 75.86
CA PHE A 199 -12.54 42.18 76.41
C PHE A 199 -12.05 43.54 76.95
N PRO A 200 -11.71 43.66 78.25
CA PRO A 200 -11.33 44.92 78.87
C PRO A 200 -10.02 45.46 78.28
N ALA A 201 -9.92 46.79 78.16
CA ALA A 201 -8.71 47.43 77.63
C ALA A 201 -7.51 47.34 78.60
N ASN A 202 -7.77 47.46 79.90
CA ASN A 202 -6.77 47.37 80.98
C ASN A 202 -7.45 46.89 82.28
N PHE A 203 -6.64 46.66 83.32
CA PHE A 203 -7.14 46.19 84.61
C PHE A 203 -8.14 47.14 85.28
N ARG A 204 -7.94 48.46 85.19
CA ARG A 204 -8.91 49.44 85.71
C ARG A 204 -10.29 49.28 85.07
N SER A 205 -10.32 49.02 83.76
CA SER A 205 -11.56 48.75 83.01
C SER A 205 -12.23 47.44 83.46
N LEU A 206 -11.44 46.41 83.79
CA LEU A 206 -11.96 45.13 84.30
C LEU A 206 -12.68 45.30 85.65
N TRP A 207 -12.09 46.00 86.63
CA TRP A 207 -12.76 46.19 87.93
C TRP A 207 -13.87 47.23 87.93
N SER A 208 -13.97 48.11 86.92
CA SER A 208 -15.15 48.97 86.79
C SER A 208 -16.43 48.21 86.46
N TYR A 209 -16.35 46.98 85.92
CA TYR A 209 -17.53 46.12 85.70
C TYR A 209 -18.08 45.49 86.99
N ASP A 210 -17.26 45.33 88.04
CA ASP A 210 -17.63 44.67 89.30
C ASP A 210 -18.42 45.58 90.26
N ARG A 211 -18.84 46.76 89.79
CA ARG A 211 -19.61 47.76 90.56
C ARG A 211 -20.93 48.17 89.88
N MET A 212 -21.42 47.37 88.95
CA MET A 212 -22.76 47.45 88.34
C MET A 212 -23.56 46.19 88.64
#